data_AF-A0A067CEQ0-F1
#
_entry.id   AF-A0A067CEQ0-F1
#
_cell.length_a   1.000
_cell.length_b   1.000
_cell.length_c   1.000
_cell.angle_alpha   90.00
_cell.angle_beta   90.00
_cell.angle_gamma   90.00
#
_symmetry.space_group_name_H-M   'P 1'
#
loop_
_entity.id
_entity.type
_entity.pdbx_description
1 polymer ?
#
loop_
_entity_poly.entity_id
_entity_poly.type
_entity_poly.pdbx_seq_one_letter_code
_entity_poly.pdbx_strand_id
1 'polypeptide(L)'
;MLRVVKFRAHLHWLNRADQACLFCPEHETDRHFLVDCDFIKDVWSTLHAVTVPLGVTLPITLSGYLYSTPTTASNRHQAAFRYLWPVLRACVWFNIWRVRNDRVFRADLPLPNSWTIAVKAARVAQLHVHHSLIKFLNRVHTTKKV
;
A
#
# COMPACT_ATOMS: atom_id res chain seq x y z
N MET A 1 18.41 -0.30 -0.58
CA MET A 1 18.61 0.56 0.61
C MET A 1 17.74 1.81 0.45
N LEU A 2 16.69 1.98 1.25
CA LEU A 2 15.74 3.11 1.17
C LEU A 2 16.31 4.39 1.83
N ARG A 3 17.56 4.77 1.51
CA ARG A 3 18.27 5.92 2.13
C ARG A 3 17.66 7.30 1.84
N VAL A 4 16.60 7.37 1.04
CA VAL A 4 15.98 8.61 0.57
C VAL A 4 14.87 9.12 1.51
N VAL A 5 14.32 8.26 2.37
CA VAL A 5 13.28 8.67 3.33
C VAL A 5 13.95 9.06 4.65
N LYS A 6 13.91 10.35 5.01
CA LYS A 6 14.35 10.79 6.33
C LYS A 6 13.28 10.41 7.37
N PHE A 7 13.56 9.39 8.17
CA PHE A 7 12.72 8.98 9.29
C PHE A 7 12.89 9.92 10.48
N ARG A 8 11.82 10.09 11.27
CA ARG A 8 11.86 10.93 12.49
C ARG A 8 12.89 10.42 13.49
N ALA A 9 13.02 9.09 13.58
CA ALA A 9 14.04 8.43 14.39
C ALA A 9 15.49 8.83 14.07
N HIS A 10 15.77 9.29 12.85
CA HIS A 10 17.11 9.70 12.44
C HIS A 10 17.34 11.22 12.61
N LEU A 11 16.32 11.97 13.04
CA LEU A 11 16.42 13.41 13.32
C LEU A 11 16.86 13.60 14.77
N HIS A 12 18.17 13.64 14.98
CA HIS A 12 18.80 13.74 16.31
C HIS A 12 18.45 15.02 17.09
N TRP A 13 17.93 16.04 16.42
CA TRP A 13 17.43 17.27 17.04
C TRP A 13 16.00 17.15 17.60
N LEU A 14 15.29 16.05 17.32
CA LEU A 14 14.00 15.75 17.95
C LEU A 14 14.21 15.07 19.31
N ASN A 15 13.32 15.36 20.26
CA ASN A 15 13.29 14.63 21.53
C ASN A 15 12.99 13.14 21.29
N ARG A 16 13.40 12.26 22.21
CA ARG A 16 13.12 10.81 22.07
C ARG A 16 11.63 10.50 21.91
N ALA A 17 10.75 11.25 22.56
CA ALA A 17 9.31 11.12 22.41
C ALA A 17 8.85 11.42 20.97
N ASP A 18 9.50 12.36 20.29
CA ASP A 18 9.21 12.79 18.93
C ASP A 18 9.86 11.90 17.85
N GLN A 19 10.74 10.98 18.26
CA GLN A 19 11.40 9.96 17.42
C GLN A 19 10.61 8.65 17.33
N ALA A 20 9.51 8.52 18.09
CA ALA A 20 8.60 7.40 17.99
C ALA A 20 7.78 7.44 16.69
N CYS A 21 7.15 6.32 16.36
CA CYS A 21 6.22 6.20 15.25
C CYS A 21 5.03 7.16 15.41
N LEU A 22 4.50 7.68 14.30
CA LEU A 22 3.34 8.58 14.28
C LEU A 22 2.02 7.92 14.71
N PHE A 23 1.99 6.59 14.83
CA PHE A 23 0.77 5.83 15.11
C PHE A 23 0.86 4.94 16.34
N CYS A 24 2.05 4.75 16.92
CA CYS A 24 2.26 3.89 18.09
C CYS A 24 3.53 4.32 18.85
N PRO A 25 3.73 3.89 20.10
CA PRO A 25 4.86 4.34 20.92
C PRO A 25 6.22 3.72 20.54
N GLU A 26 6.25 2.84 19.54
CA GLU A 26 7.47 2.13 19.12
C GLU A 26 8.47 3.03 18.39
N HIS A 27 9.75 2.67 18.46
CA HIS A 27 10.81 3.37 17.74
C HIS A 27 10.70 3.14 16.22
N GLU A 28 10.72 4.22 15.44
CA GLU A 28 10.49 4.15 14.00
C GLU A 28 11.75 3.70 13.23
N THR A 29 11.83 2.41 12.89
CA THR A 29 12.84 1.87 11.96
C THR A 29 12.31 1.78 10.53
N ASP A 30 13.15 1.58 9.51
CA ASP A 30 12.72 1.31 8.13
C ASP A 30 11.67 0.18 8.05
N ARG A 31 11.89 -0.89 8.83
CA ARG A 31 11.01 -2.06 8.86
C ARG A 31 9.70 -1.75 9.57
N HIS A 32 9.74 -0.99 10.66
CA HIS A 32 8.54 -0.52 11.35
C HIS A 32 7.72 0.44 10.48
N PHE A 33 8.40 1.38 9.83
CA PHE A 33 7.80 2.36 8.93
C PHE A 33 7.05 1.71 7.78
N LEU A 34 7.56 0.59 7.26
CA LEU A 34 6.99 -0.09 6.12
C LEU A 34 6.00 -1.18 6.51
N VAL A 35 6.26 -2.03 7.50
CA VAL A 35 5.44 -3.24 7.71
C VAL A 35 5.09 -3.55 9.17
N ASP A 36 5.96 -3.28 10.14
CA ASP A 36 5.72 -3.76 11.51
C ASP A 36 4.83 -2.83 12.34
N CYS A 37 4.55 -1.59 11.89
CA CYS A 37 3.61 -0.70 12.55
C CYS A 37 2.19 -1.29 12.56
N ASP A 38 1.51 -1.30 13.71
CA ASP A 38 0.18 -1.92 13.85
C ASP A 38 -0.87 -1.30 12.93
N PHE A 39 -0.81 0.03 12.74
CA PHE A 39 -1.63 0.70 11.74
C PHE A 39 -1.44 0.14 10.33
N ILE A 40 -0.21 -0.22 9.96
CA ILE A 40 0.08 -0.81 8.64
C ILE A 40 -0.39 -2.25 8.59
N LYS A 41 -0.16 -3.03 9.65
CA LYS A 41 -0.68 -4.40 9.76
C LYS A 41 -2.20 -4.41 9.60
N ASP A 42 -2.92 -3.46 10.20
CA ASP A 42 -4.37 -3.36 10.09
C ASP A 42 -4.84 -3.05 8.66
N VAL A 43 -4.12 -2.18 7.94
CA VAL A 43 -4.40 -1.90 6.52
C VAL A 43 -4.23 -3.16 5.67
N TRP A 44 -3.14 -3.90 5.87
CA TRP A 44 -2.91 -5.16 5.15
C TRP A 44 -3.84 -6.29 5.57
N SER A 45 -4.20 -6.37 6.86
CA SER A 45 -5.20 -7.30 7.39
C SER A 45 -6.57 -7.07 6.77
N THR A 46 -6.94 -5.79 6.58
CA THR A 46 -8.16 -5.44 5.87
C THR A 46 -8.14 -5.94 4.43
N LEU A 47 -7.02 -5.71 3.71
CA LEU A 47 -6.88 -6.22 2.35
C LEU A 47 -6.93 -7.76 2.33
N HIS A 48 -6.25 -8.40 3.28
CA HIS A 48 -6.24 -9.85 3.43
C HIS A 48 -7.66 -10.40 3.57
N ALA A 49 -8.48 -9.83 4.46
CA ALA A 49 -9.85 -10.26 4.68
C ALA A 49 -10.70 -10.25 3.39
N VAL A 50 -10.46 -9.28 2.50
CA VAL A 50 -11.15 -9.18 1.20
C VAL A 50 -10.60 -10.16 0.16
N THR A 51 -9.30 -10.50 0.25
CA THR A 51 -8.64 -11.37 -0.74
C THR A 51 -8.64 -12.87 -0.38
N VAL A 52 -8.84 -13.22 0.90
CA VAL A 52 -8.92 -14.61 1.38
C VAL A 52 -9.95 -15.45 0.63
N PRO A 53 -11.19 -14.96 0.36
CA PRO A 53 -12.18 -15.72 -0.41
C PRO A 53 -11.74 -16.05 -1.84
N LEU A 54 -10.78 -15.29 -2.39
CA LEU A 54 -10.20 -15.53 -3.71
C LEU A 54 -9.03 -16.54 -3.68
N GLY A 55 -8.72 -17.08 -2.48
CA GLY A 55 -7.61 -17.98 -2.23
C GLY A 55 -6.24 -17.31 -2.32
N VAL A 56 -6.17 -16.00 -2.03
CA VAL A 56 -4.94 -15.20 -2.12
C VAL A 56 -4.19 -15.23 -0.79
N THR A 57 -2.91 -15.59 -0.83
CA THR A 57 -2.03 -15.54 0.34
C THR A 57 -1.15 -14.28 0.25
N LEU A 58 -1.35 -13.33 1.17
CA LEU A 58 -0.52 -12.13 1.21
C LEU A 58 0.88 -12.44 1.74
N PRO A 59 1.90 -11.67 1.33
CA PRO A 59 3.24 -11.81 1.87
C PRO A 59 3.29 -11.49 3.38
N ILE A 60 4.19 -12.14 4.11
CA ILE A 60 4.42 -11.87 5.55
C ILE A 60 5.76 -11.17 5.82
N THR A 61 6.59 -11.01 4.77
CA THR A 61 7.90 -10.35 4.86
C THR A 61 7.89 -9.01 4.15
N LEU A 62 8.75 -8.09 4.60
CA LEU A 62 8.95 -6.81 3.93
C LEU A 62 9.32 -6.98 2.45
N SER A 63 10.29 -7.85 2.15
CA SER A 63 10.69 -8.15 0.77
C SER A 63 9.52 -8.73 -0.03
N GLY A 64 8.71 -9.58 0.59
CA GLY A 64 7.51 -10.13 -0.02
C GLY A 64 6.51 -9.04 -0.40
N TYR A 65 6.22 -8.10 0.49
CA TYR A 65 5.37 -6.96 0.17
C TYR A 65 5.97 -6.10 -0.95
N LEU A 66 7.28 -5.83 -0.93
CA LEU A 66 7.93 -4.95 -1.89
C LEU A 66 8.12 -5.55 -3.29
N TYR A 67 8.31 -6.87 -3.39
CA TYR A 67 8.78 -7.48 -4.63
C TYR A 67 7.93 -8.67 -5.10
N SER A 68 7.26 -9.39 -4.21
CA SER A 68 6.53 -10.60 -4.59
C SER A 68 5.10 -10.30 -5.04
N THR A 69 4.58 -11.14 -5.93
CA THR A 69 3.14 -11.27 -6.22
C THR A 69 2.56 -12.34 -5.30
N PRO A 70 1.39 -12.09 -4.65
CA PRO A 70 0.67 -13.09 -3.88
C PRO A 70 0.42 -14.37 -4.67
N THR A 71 0.51 -15.50 -3.99
CA THR A 71 0.08 -16.79 -4.52
C THR A 71 -1.43 -16.90 -4.42
N THR A 72 -2.05 -17.49 -5.43
CA THR A 72 -3.50 -17.72 -5.46
C THR A 72 -3.81 -19.18 -5.75
N ALA A 73 -4.92 -19.69 -5.23
CA ALA A 73 -5.34 -21.09 -5.46
C ALA A 73 -5.72 -21.42 -6.92
N SER A 74 -5.97 -20.41 -7.76
CA SER A 74 -6.43 -20.58 -9.14
C SER A 74 -5.45 -19.98 -10.14
N ASN A 75 -5.08 -20.73 -11.17
CA ASN A 75 -4.20 -20.23 -12.25
C ASN A 75 -4.77 -18.98 -12.95
N ARG A 76 -6.10 -18.88 -13.06
CA ARG A 76 -6.76 -17.68 -13.62
C ARG A 76 -6.61 -16.48 -12.69
N HIS A 77 -6.81 -16.66 -11.38
CA HIS A 77 -6.58 -15.61 -10.39
C HIS A 77 -5.11 -15.20 -10.35
N GLN A 78 -4.18 -16.15 -10.47
CA GLN A 78 -2.75 -15.88 -10.47
C GLN A 78 -2.35 -15.00 -11.65
N ALA A 79 -2.87 -15.30 -12.85
CA ALA A 79 -2.62 -14.49 -14.03
C ALA A 79 -3.15 -13.06 -13.85
N ALA A 80 -4.37 -12.89 -13.35
CA ALA A 80 -4.93 -11.57 -13.07
C ALA A 80 -4.13 -10.80 -12.00
N PHE A 81 -3.77 -11.46 -10.89
CA PHE A 81 -3.01 -10.85 -9.80
C PHE A 81 -1.60 -10.45 -10.20
N ARG A 82 -0.94 -11.12 -11.16
CA ARG A 82 0.35 -10.65 -11.70
C ARG A 82 0.27 -9.23 -12.28
N TYR A 83 -0.86 -8.88 -12.90
CA TYR A 83 -1.09 -7.54 -13.44
C TYR A 83 -1.66 -6.57 -12.41
N LEU A 84 -2.62 -7.01 -11.59
CA LEU A 84 -3.32 -6.14 -10.64
C LEU A 84 -2.49 -5.82 -9.39
N TRP A 85 -1.67 -6.76 -8.93
CA TRP A 85 -0.97 -6.63 -7.66
C TRP A 85 -0.02 -5.42 -7.58
N PRO A 86 0.83 -5.12 -8.58
CA PRO A 86 1.69 -3.94 -8.53
C PRO A 86 0.89 -2.64 -8.36
N VAL A 87 -0.27 -2.54 -9.02
CA VAL A 87 -1.17 -1.39 -8.94
C VAL A 87 -1.80 -1.30 -7.56
N LEU A 88 -2.40 -2.40 -7.07
CA LEU A 88 -3.01 -2.47 -5.73
C LEU A 88 -2.00 -2.11 -4.65
N ARG A 89 -0.82 -2.71 -4.70
CA ARG A 89 0.30 -2.44 -3.79
C ARG A 89 0.69 -0.97 -3.80
N ALA A 90 0.89 -0.38 -4.99
CA ALA A 90 1.24 1.05 -5.10
C ALA A 90 0.15 1.95 -4.50
N CYS A 91 -1.14 1.61 -4.72
CA CYS A 91 -2.27 2.35 -4.17
C CYS A 91 -2.33 2.26 -2.64
N VAL A 92 -2.07 1.09 -2.06
CA VAL A 92 -1.97 0.91 -0.60
C VAL A 92 -0.83 1.75 -0.03
N TRP A 93 0.37 1.63 -0.59
CA TRP A 93 1.53 2.41 -0.14
C TRP A 93 1.31 3.91 -0.27
N PHE A 94 0.72 4.37 -1.38
CA PHE A 94 0.39 5.78 -1.56
C PHE A 94 -0.56 6.29 -0.48
N ASN A 95 -1.60 5.53 -0.13
CA ASN A 95 -2.54 5.96 0.91
C ASN A 95 -1.90 5.92 2.31
N ILE A 96 -1.05 4.93 2.62
CA ILE A 96 -0.28 4.89 3.87
C ILE A 96 0.65 6.11 3.95
N TRP A 97 1.39 6.39 2.88
CA TRP A 97 2.25 7.56 2.79
C TRP A 97 1.46 8.86 2.97
N ARG A 98 0.29 8.99 2.34
CA ARG A 98 -0.55 10.19 2.49
C ARG A 98 -0.99 10.38 3.94
N VAL A 99 -1.49 9.34 4.61
CA VAL A 99 -1.91 9.44 6.02
C VAL A 99 -0.72 9.77 6.92
N ARG A 100 0.46 9.20 6.66
CA ARG A 100 1.70 9.58 7.37
C ARG A 100 2.02 11.06 7.21
N ASN A 101 1.91 11.62 6.00
CA ASN A 101 2.13 13.06 5.78
C ASN A 101 1.06 13.91 6.45
N ASP A 102 -0.22 13.51 6.36
CA ASP A 102 -1.30 14.21 7.06
C ASP A 102 -1.01 14.27 8.57
N ARG A 103 -0.48 13.19 9.18
CA ARG A 103 -0.08 13.24 10.60
C ARG A 103 1.06 14.20 10.92
N VAL A 104 2.00 14.39 10.00
CA VAL A 104 3.13 15.31 10.21
C VAL A 104 2.71 16.76 10.00
N PHE A 105 1.94 17.04 8.95
CA PHE A 105 1.67 18.41 8.50
C PHE A 105 0.26 18.91 8.85
N ARG A 106 -0.66 18.02 9.21
CA ARG A 106 -2.09 18.28 9.44
C ARG A 106 -2.62 17.44 10.60
N ALA A 107 -1.98 17.57 11.76
CA ALA A 107 -2.29 16.78 12.95
C ALA A 107 -3.71 16.99 13.49
N ASP A 108 -4.38 18.07 13.08
CA ASP A 108 -5.78 18.40 13.35
C ASP A 108 -6.77 17.42 12.70
N LEU A 109 -6.36 16.71 11.65
CA LEU A 109 -7.22 15.76 10.96
C LEU A 109 -7.47 14.49 11.80
N PRO A 110 -8.71 13.97 11.80
CA PRO A 110 -9.02 12.71 12.47
C PRO A 110 -8.25 11.56 11.83
N LEU A 111 -7.79 10.61 12.65
CA LEU A 111 -7.15 9.39 12.15
C LEU A 111 -8.17 8.59 11.34
N PRO A 112 -7.95 8.35 10.04
CA PRO A 112 -8.78 7.40 9.33
C PRO A 112 -8.50 6.00 9.86
N ASN A 113 -9.56 5.22 10.11
CA ASN A 113 -9.41 3.80 10.42
C ASN A 113 -8.81 3.04 9.22
N SER A 114 -8.25 1.87 9.49
CA SER A 114 -7.60 1.00 8.50
C SER A 114 -8.52 0.63 7.34
N TRP A 115 -9.80 0.37 7.62
CA TRP A 115 -10.83 0.10 6.61
C TRP A 115 -10.96 1.23 5.58
N THR A 116 -11.04 2.48 6.06
CA THR A 116 -11.18 3.66 5.20
C THR A 116 -9.98 3.78 4.24
N ILE A 117 -8.79 3.44 4.71
CA ILE A 117 -7.57 3.47 3.91
C ILE A 117 -7.59 2.37 2.85
N ALA A 118 -7.95 1.15 3.24
CA ALA A 118 -8.08 0.03 2.32
C ALA A 118 -9.12 0.31 1.22
N VAL A 119 -10.28 0.88 1.58
CA VAL A 119 -11.31 1.29 0.62
C VAL A 119 -10.78 2.37 -0.34
N LYS A 120 -10.09 3.40 0.18
CA LYS A 120 -9.49 4.45 -0.67
C LYS A 120 -8.44 3.85 -1.61
N ALA A 121 -7.59 2.95 -1.14
CA ALA A 121 -6.61 2.26 -1.97
C ALA A 121 -7.28 1.43 -3.07
N ALA A 122 -8.33 0.67 -2.73
CA ALA A 122 -9.10 -0.12 -3.69
C ALA A 122 -9.78 0.76 -4.75
N ARG A 123 -10.35 1.91 -4.36
CA ARG A 123 -10.95 2.89 -5.29
C ARG A 123 -9.92 3.49 -6.24
N VAL A 124 -8.74 3.87 -5.74
CA VAL A 124 -7.65 4.37 -6.59
C VAL A 124 -7.16 3.28 -7.54
N ALA A 125 -7.05 2.04 -7.08
CA ALA A 125 -6.69 0.90 -7.93
C ALA A 125 -7.75 0.64 -9.01
N GLN A 126 -9.04 0.70 -8.68
CA GLN A 126 -10.15 0.59 -9.62
C GLN A 126 -10.04 1.65 -10.73
N LEU A 127 -9.78 2.91 -10.36
CA LEU A 127 -9.59 4.00 -11.32
C LEU A 127 -8.40 3.75 -12.24
N HIS A 128 -7.26 3.29 -11.70
CA HIS A 128 -6.08 2.95 -12.51
C HIS A 128 -6.33 1.81 -13.49
N VAL A 129 -7.01 0.75 -13.05
CA VAL A 129 -7.36 -0.38 -13.92
C VAL A 129 -8.31 0.08 -15.02
N HIS A 130 -9.34 0.84 -14.68
CA HIS A 130 -10.31 1.37 -15.64
C HIS A 130 -9.63 2.26 -16.71
N HIS A 131 -8.78 3.19 -16.27
CA HIS A 131 -8.02 4.04 -17.17
C HIS A 131 -7.08 3.24 -18.08
N SER A 132 -6.40 2.23 -17.53
CA SER A 132 -5.48 1.37 -18.30
C SER A 132 -6.21 0.54 -19.35
N LEU A 133 -7.40 0.02 -19.01
CA LEU A 133 -8.27 -0.71 -19.94
C LEU A 133 -8.77 0.19 -21.07
N ILE A 134 -9.24 1.40 -20.76
CA ILE A 134 -9.67 2.37 -21.78
C ILE A 134 -8.51 2.71 -22.72
N LYS A 135 -7.33 3.01 -22.18
CA LYS A 135 -6.13 3.27 -23.00
C LYS A 135 -5.78 2.08 -23.90
N PHE A 136 -5.87 0.86 -23.38
CA PHE A 136 -5.61 -0.35 -24.16
C PHE A 136 -6.63 -0.52 -25.29
N LEU A 137 -7.93 -0.40 -25.01
CA LEU A 137 -8.99 -0.51 -26.01
C LEU A 137 -8.85 0.54 -27.12
N ASN A 138 -8.52 1.78 -26.75
CA ASN A 138 -8.30 2.87 -27.71
C ASN A 138 -7.08 2.60 -28.61
N ARG A 139 -6.01 2.00 -28.07
CA ARG A 139 -4.84 1.55 -28.86
C ARG A 139 -5.20 0.43 -29.82
N VAL A 140 -5.96 -0.58 -29.37
CA VAL A 140 -6.39 -1.68 -30.24
C VAL A 140 -7.30 -1.18 -31.38
N HIS A 141 -8.19 -0.23 -31.09
CA HIS A 141 -9.06 0.36 -32.10
C HIS A 141 -8.30 1.19 -33.15
N THR A 142 -7.23 1.89 -32.74
CA THR A 142 -6.39 2.67 -33.67
C THR A 142 -5.49 1.77 -34.53
N THR A 143 -5.00 0.64 -34.00
CA THR A 143 -4.19 -0.32 -34.78
C THR A 143 -4.99 -1.16 -35.78
N LYS A 144 -6.31 -1.28 -35.61
CA LYS A 144 -7.20 -2.01 -36.54
C LYS A 144 -7.72 -1.17 -37.71
N LYS A 145 -7.37 0.13 -37.76
CA LYS A 145 -7.78 1.07 -38.83
C LYS A 145 -6.70 1.29 -39.90
N VAL A 146 -5.70 0.42 -39.96
CA VAL A 146 -4.64 0.41 -40.99
C VAL A 146 -4.79 -0.84 -41.85
#